data_AF-A0A0A2KVL7-F1
#
_entry.id   AF-A0A0A2KVL7-F1
#
_cell.length_a   1.000
_cell.length_b   1.000
_cell.length_c   1.000
_cell.angle_alpha   90.00
_cell.angle_beta   90.00
_cell.angle_gamma   90.00
#
_symmetry.space_group_name_H-M   'P 1'
#
loop_
_entity.id
_entity.type
_entity.pdbx_description
1 polymer ?
#
loop_
_entity_poly.entity_id
_entity_poly.type
_entity_poly.pdbx_seq_one_letter_code
_entity_poly.pdbx_strand_id
1 'polypeptide(L)' 'MCMIRHSIGGTANVPKMTFEVVGSTGNVYKTIIGKVPTCDCPDVIFRKVQCKHICFGKSQPSSADTYLL' A
#
# COMPACT_ATOMS: atom_id res chain seq x y z
N MET A 1 -2.59 5.79 -8.64
CA MET A 1 -2.70 5.25 -7.27
C MET A 1 -2.21 6.35 -6.36
N CYS A 2 -2.98 6.73 -5.35
CA CYS A 2 -2.62 7.82 -4.45
C CYS A 2 -2.47 7.22 -3.05
N MET A 3 -1.28 7.30 -2.47
CA MET A 3 -1.08 6.88 -1.08
C MET A 3 -1.52 8.03 -0.19
N ILE A 4 -2.59 7.81 0.57
CA ILE A 4 -3.20 8.86 1.39
C ILE A 4 -2.72 8.83 2.84
N ARG A 5 -2.32 7.65 3.34
CA ARG A 5 -1.72 7.51 4.67
C ARG A 5 -0.67 6.42 4.65
N HIS A 6 0.36 6.59 5.47
CA HIS A 6 1.27 5.52 5.82
C HIS A 6 1.62 5.56 7.31
N SER A 7 2.04 4.43 7.84
CA SER A 7 2.57 4.30 9.19
C SER A 7 3.63 3.20 9.19
N ILE A 8 4.79 3.53 9.75
CA ILE A 8 5.86 2.56 10.03
C ILE A 8 5.66 2.09 11.46
N GLY A 9 5.59 0.77 11.64
CA GLY A 9 5.56 0.13 12.94
C GLY A 9 6.31 -1.20 12.90
N GLY A 10 5.96 -2.10 13.83
CA GLY A 10 6.61 -3.40 13.97
C GLY A 10 7.65 -3.41 15.10
N THR A 11 8.45 -4.47 15.15
CA THR A 11 9.52 -4.63 16.13
C THR A 11 10.88 -4.39 15.46
N ALA A 12 11.94 -4.20 16.26
CA ALA A 12 13.30 -4.02 15.74
C ALA A 12 13.73 -5.15 14.78
N ASN A 13 13.25 -6.38 15.00
CA ASN A 13 13.56 -7.54 14.16
C ASN A 13 12.56 -7.76 13.01
N VAL A 14 11.36 -7.17 13.09
CA VAL A 14 10.29 -7.35 12.10
C VAL A 14 9.61 -6.01 11.85
N PRO A 15 10.20 -5.15 11.00
CA PRO A 15 9.58 -3.90 10.60
C PRO A 15 8.31 -4.19 9.80
N LYS A 16 7.29 -3.36 10.01
CA LYS A 16 5.98 -3.46 9.35
C LYS A 16 5.54 -2.08 8.90
N MET A 17 5.49 -1.87 7.58
CA MET A 17 4.89 -0.69 6.98
C MET A 17 3.43 -0.97 6.70
N THR A 18 2.56 -0.03 7.02
CA THR A 18 1.15 -0.06 6.60
C THR A 18 0.86 1.21 5.82
N PHE A 19 0.16 1.11 4.69
CA PHE A 19 -0.26 2.26 3.93
C PHE A 19 -1.67 2.07 3.36
N GLU A 20 -2.35 3.20 3.22
CA GLU A 20 -3.68 3.31 2.64
C GLU A 20 -3.55 3.93 1.26
N VAL A 21 -4.14 3.28 0.25
CA VAL A 21 -4.12 3.72 -1.14
C VAL A 21 -5.53 3.91 -1.66
N VAL A 22 -5.74 4.99 -2.39
CA VAL A 22 -6.99 5.25 -3.11
C VAL A 22 -6.88 4.66 -4.52
N GLY A 23 -7.82 3.77 -4.84
CA GLY A 23 -8.03 3.21 -6.18
C GLY A 23 -8.68 4.22 -7.13
N SER A 24 -8.71 3.90 -8.42
CA SER A 24 -9.30 4.76 -9.45
C SER A 24 -10.80 5.03 -9.27
N THR A 25 -11.51 4.16 -8.54
CA THR A 25 -12.93 4.31 -8.20
C THR A 25 -13.16 5.07 -6.89
N GLY A 26 -12.12 5.63 -6.27
CA GLY A 26 -12.21 6.31 -4.97
C GLY A 26 -12.23 5.37 -3.75
N ASN A 27 -12.19 4.05 -3.97
CA ASN A 27 -12.10 3.09 -2.87
C ASN A 27 -10.73 3.13 -2.20
N VAL A 28 -10.71 3.04 -0.87
CA VAL A 28 -9.49 2.96 -0.08
C VAL A 28 -9.15 1.50 0.19
N TYR A 29 -7.90 1.13 -0.06
CA TYR A 29 -7.36 -0.19 0.25
C TYR A 29 -6.17 -0.06 1.19
N LYS A 30 -6.10 -0.97 2.16
CA LYS A 30 -5.01 -1.10 3.11
C LYS A 30 -4.02 -2.16 2.63
N THR A 31 -2.75 -1.77 2.62
CA THR A 31 -1.64 -2.65 2.30
C THR A 31 -0.65 -2.66 3.44
N ILE A 32 -0.13 -3.85 3.74
CA ILE A 32 0.82 -4.09 4.82
C ILE A 32 2.04 -4.74 4.21
N ILE A 33 3.20 -4.11 4.37
CA ILE A 33 4.50 -4.66 4.03
C ILE A 33 5.17 -5.06 5.35
N GLY A 34 5.06 -6.34 5.68
CA GLY A 34 5.81 -6.98 6.78
C GLY A 34 6.56 -8.19 6.25
N LYS A 35 6.86 -9.16 7.13
CA LYS A 35 7.49 -10.44 6.75
C LYS A 35 6.76 -11.14 5.58
N VAL A 36 5.44 -11.05 5.55
CA VAL A 36 4.60 -11.47 4.43
C VAL A 36 3.75 -10.26 4.04
N PRO A 37 3.86 -9.75 2.81
CA PRO A 37 3.06 -8.60 2.39
C PRO A 37 1.60 -9.00 2.14
N THR A 38 0.67 -8.14 2.54
CA THR A 38 -0.77 -8.36 2.38
C THR A 38 -1.48 -7.09 1.90
N CYS A 39 -2.57 -7.25 1.16
CA CYS A 39 -3.40 -6.14 0.67
C CYS A 39 -4.86 -6.60 0.58
N ASP A 40 -5.80 -5.72 0.91
CA ASP A 40 -7.25 -6.02 0.85
C ASP A 40 -7.90 -5.63 -0.49
N CYS A 41 -7.12 -5.25 -1.50
CA CYS A 41 -7.69 -4.89 -2.80
C CYS A 41 -8.36 -6.10 -3.50
N PRO A 42 -9.30 -5.86 -4.42
CA PRO A 42 -10.06 -6.91 -5.09
C PRO A 42 -9.19 -7.93 -5.85
N ASP A 43 -8.01 -7.52 -6.33
CA ASP A 43 -7.07 -8.43 -6.98
C ASP A 43 -6.54 -9.51 -6.02
N VAL A 44 -6.31 -9.18 -4.74
CA VAL A 44 -5.88 -10.16 -3.75
C VAL A 44 -7.07 -10.94 -3.21
N ILE A 45 -8.16 -10.24 -2.85
CA ILE A 45 -9.32 -10.88 -2.19
C ILE A 45 -10.08 -11.78 -3.16
N PHE A 46 -10.48 -11.26 -4.33
CA PHE A 46 -11.38 -11.97 -5.24
C PHE A 46 -10.62 -12.74 -6.31
N ARG A 47 -9.53 -12.15 -6.85
CA ARG A 47 -8.75 -12.78 -7.93
C ARG A 47 -7.61 -13.65 -7.44
N LYS A 48 -7.23 -13.56 -6.16
CA LYS A 48 -6.12 -14.32 -5.55
C LYS A 48 -4.80 -14.17 -6.32
N VAL A 49 -4.56 -13.02 -6.94
CA VAL A 49 -3.31 -12.70 -7.65
C VAL A 49 -2.52 -11.66 -6.87
N GLN A 50 -1.21 -11.59 -7.13
CA GLN A 50 -0.40 -10.50 -6.56
C GLN A 50 -0.84 -9.16 -7.14
N CYS A 51 -1.29 -8.27 -6.28
CA CYS A 51 -1.68 -6.93 -6.69
C CYS A 51 -0.48 -6.00 -6.79
N LYS A 52 -0.60 -4.98 -7.64
CA LYS A 52 0.41 -3.93 -7.76
C LYS A 52 0.66 -3.15 -6.47
N HIS A 53 -0.32 -3.11 -5.55
CA HIS A 53 -0.18 -2.40 -4.26
C HIS A 53 0.87 -3.02 -3.35
N ILE A 54 1.05 -4.35 -3.40
CA ILE A 54 2.09 -5.08 -2.66
C ILE A 54 3.49 -4.84 -3.26
N CYS A 55 3.56 -4.51 -4.55
CA CYS A 55 4.81 -4.35 -5.28
C CYS A 55 5.40 -2.94 -5.08
N PHE A 56 5.69 -2.58 -3.83
CA PHE A 56 6.13 -1.26 -3.38
C PHE A 56 7.58 -0.90 -3.81
N GLY A 57 8.11 -1.50 -4.88
CA GLY A 57 9.49 -1.33 -5.36
C GLY A 57 9.64 -0.78 -6.78
N LYS A 58 8.55 -0.56 -7.53
CA LYS A 58 8.61 -0.17 -8.97
C LYS A 58 8.01 1.18 -9.30
N SER A 59 7.47 1.90 -8.32
CA SER A 59 6.96 3.26 -8.52
C SER A 59 7.19 4.04 -7.24
N GLN A 60 8.40 4.59 -7.12
CA GLN A 60 8.57 5.77 -6.29
C GLN A 60 7.52 6.78 -6.76
N PRO A 61 6.70 7.38 -5.89
CA PRO A 61 6.15 8.67 -6.23
C PRO A 61 7.37 9.58 -6.37
N SER A 62 7.71 9.95 -7.60
CA SER A 62 8.53 11.14 -7.84
C SER A 62 7.89 12.26 -7.02
N SER A 63 8.60 12.66 -5.99
CA SER A 63 8.30 13.76 -5.08
C SER A 63 7.68 14.95 -5.81
N ALA A 64 6.35 15.10 -5.77
CA ALA A 64 5.69 16.35 -6.16
C ALA A 64 4.20 16.52 -5.79
N ASP A 65 3.35 15.49 -5.67
CA ASP A 65 1.90 15.75 -5.80
C ASP A 65 0.95 14.98 -4.86
N THR A 66 1.19 14.96 -3.54
CA THR A 66 0.15 14.47 -2.60
C THR A 66 0.18 15.13 -1.21
N TYR A 67 0.62 16.39 -1.14
CA TYR A 67 0.49 17.20 0.07
C TYR A 67 0.03 18.62 -0.29
N LEU A 68 -1.19 18.77 -0.80
CA LEU A 68 -1.92 20.05 -0.75
C LEU A 68 -3.43 19.80 -0.67
N LEU A 69 -3.91 19.63 0.57
CA LEU A 69 -5.09 20.30 1.10
C LEU A 69 -4.73 20.82 2.50
#